data_AF-A0A9E2RNN6-F1
#
_entry.id   AF-A0A9E2RNN6-F1
#
_cell.length_a   1.000
_cell.length_b   1.000
_cell.length_c   1.000
_cell.angle_alpha   90.00
_cell.angle_beta   90.00
_cell.angle_gamma   90.00
#
_symmetry.space_group_name_H-M   'P 1'
#
loop_
_entity.id
_entity.type
_entity.pdbx_description
1 polymer ?
#
loop_
_entity_poly.entity_id
_entity_poly.type
_entity_poly.pdbx_seq_one_letter_code
_entity_poly.pdbx_strand_id
1 'polypeptide(L)' 'DFTPSQWVAAMAGFFVSAGAAHILVAQGYLPRNWAMILVVVGFGAPPAIVGWLKARKRKVS' A
#
# COMPACT_ATOMS: atom_id res chain seq x y z
N ASP A 1 0.43 -11.26 12.94
CA ASP A 1 -0.97 -11.02 12.54
C ASP A 1 -1.24 -9.55 12.30
N PHE A 2 -1.84 -9.22 11.14
CA PHE A 2 -2.29 -7.86 10.87
C PHE A 2 -3.54 -7.54 11.70
N THR A 3 -3.56 -6.37 12.34
CA THR A 3 -4.79 -5.88 12.97
C THR A 3 -5.84 -5.54 11.89
N PRO A 4 -7.15 -5.51 12.22
CA PRO A 4 -8.18 -5.15 11.25
C PRO A 4 -7.90 -3.82 10.52
N SER A 5 -7.40 -2.82 11.25
CA SER A 5 -6.98 -1.52 10.68
C SER A 5 -5.81 -1.61 9.69
N GLN A 6 -4.88 -2.55 9.91
CA GLN A 6 -3.78 -2.80 8.97
C GLN A 6 -4.29 -3.53 7.73
N TRP A 7 -5.20 -4.48 7.89
CA TRP A 7 -5.86 -5.14 6.75
C TRP A 7 -6.61 -4.16 5.85
N VAL A 8 -7.40 -3.25 6.42
CA VAL A 8 -8.11 -2.21 5.66
C VAL A 8 -7.11 -1.30 4.94
N ALA A 9 -6.03 -0.90 5.59
CA ALA A 9 -4.98 -0.09 4.97
C ALA A 9 -4.29 -0.81 3.81
N ALA A 10 -4.01 -2.12 3.96
CA ALA A 10 -3.42 -2.94 2.92
C ALA A 10 -4.34 -3.08 1.70
N MET A 11 -5.64 -3.29 1.93
CA MET A 11 -6.64 -3.35 0.87
C MET A 11 -6.78 -2.01 0.13
N ALA A 12 -6.91 -0.90 0.88
CA ALA A 12 -6.99 0.43 0.28
C ALA A 12 -5.75 0.73 -0.57
N GLY A 13 -4.57 0.42 -0.04
CA GLY A 13 -3.31 0.57 -0.75
C GLY A 13 -3.21 -0.29 -2.01
N PHE A 14 -3.65 -1.56 -1.95
CA PHE A 14 -3.70 -2.46 -3.09
C PHE A 14 -4.59 -1.92 -4.22
N PHE A 15 -5.83 -1.52 -3.91
CA PHE A 15 -6.75 -1.04 -4.96
C PHE A 15 -6.28 0.27 -5.60
N VAL A 16 -5.78 1.21 -4.79
CA VAL A 16 -5.24 2.48 -5.30
C VAL A 16 -4.02 2.23 -6.18
N SER A 17 -3.08 1.40 -5.73
CA SER A 17 -1.88 1.07 -6.50
C SER A 17 -2.17 0.26 -7.75
N ALA A 18 -3.14 -0.67 -7.71
CA ALA A 18 -3.57 -1.43 -8.89
C ALA A 18 -4.25 -0.53 -9.94
N GLY A 19 -5.12 0.39 -9.50
CA GLY A 19 -5.73 1.39 -10.38
C GLY A 19 -4.68 2.29 -11.03
N ALA A 20 -3.74 2.83 -10.24
CA ALA A 20 -2.65 3.66 -10.74
C ALA A 20 -1.73 2.88 -11.70
N ALA A 21 -1.36 1.66 -11.35
CA ALA A 21 -0.54 0.79 -12.19
C ALA A 21 -1.21 0.46 -13.52
N HIS A 22 -2.53 0.23 -13.53
CA HIS A 22 -3.28 -0.01 -14.76
C HIS A 22 -3.23 1.20 -15.69
N ILE A 23 -3.47 2.41 -15.17
CA ILE A 23 -3.43 3.66 -15.94
C ILE A 23 -2.01 3.91 -16.48
N LEU A 24 -0.99 3.76 -15.64
CA LEU A 24 0.41 4.01 -16.01
C LEU A 24 0.91 3.05 -17.09
N VAL A 25 0.49 1.79 -17.04
CA VAL A 25 0.81 0.81 -18.10
C VAL A 25 0.02 1.12 -19.37
N ALA A 26 -1.27 1.44 -19.26
CA ALA A 26 -2.12 1.73 -20.42
C ALA A 26 -1.63 2.97 -21.20
N GLN A 27 -1.05 3.96 -20.51
CA GLN A 27 -0.50 5.17 -21.13
C GLN A 27 0.96 5.03 -21.55
N GLY A 28 1.59 3.86 -21.35
CA GLY A 28 2.98 3.61 -21.74
C GLY A 28 4.03 4.29 -20.85
N TYR A 29 3.64 4.89 -19.73
CA TYR A 29 4.55 5.54 -18.79
C TYR A 29 5.34 4.55 -17.94
N LEU A 30 4.82 3.34 -17.74
CA LEU A 30 5.43 2.36 -16.85
C LEU A 30 5.45 0.95 -17.47
N PRO A 31 6.61 0.28 -17.50
CA PRO A 31 6.68 -1.11 -17.88
C PRO A 31 5.94 -2.02 -16.88
N ARG A 32 5.39 -3.14 -17.37
CA ARG A 32 4.51 -4.02 -16.58
C ARG A 32 5.15 -4.59 -15.31
N ASN A 33 6.46 -4.86 -15.34
CA ASN A 33 7.22 -5.31 -14.16
C ASN A 33 7.24 -4.26 -13.05
N TRP A 34 7.44 -2.98 -13.39
CA TRP A 34 7.40 -1.88 -12.44
C TRP A 34 6.01 -1.64 -11.87
N ALA A 35 4.97 -1.85 -12.69
CA ALA A 35 3.59 -1.83 -12.23
C ALA A 35 3.30 -2.89 -11.14
N MET A 36 3.85 -4.11 -11.26
CA MET A 36 3.70 -5.13 -10.21
C MET A 36 4.36 -4.70 -8.91
N ILE A 37 5.57 -4.11 -8.97
CA ILE A 37 6.26 -3.60 -7.78
C ILE A 37 5.41 -2.54 -7.10
N LEU A 38 4.80 -1.64 -7.87
CA LEU A 38 3.95 -0.56 -7.34
C LEU A 38 2.73 -1.11 -6.58
N VAL A 39 2.13 -2.20 -7.07
CA VAL A 39 1.01 -2.88 -6.40
C VAL A 39 1.45 -3.58 -5.11
N VAL A 40 2.58 -4.29 -5.13
CA VAL A 40 3.13 -4.97 -3.94
C VAL A 40 3.49 -3.96 -2.85
N VAL A 41 4.14 -2.86 -3.23
CA VAL A 41 4.46 -1.75 -2.31
C VAL A 41 3.18 -1.09 -1.80
N GLY A 42 2.21 -0.87 -2.68
CA GLY A 42 0.91 -0.31 -2.31
C GLY A 42 0.16 -1.17 -1.29
N PHE A 43 0.25 -2.50 -1.37
CA PHE A 43 -0.32 -3.38 -0.35
C PHE A 43 0.47 -3.36 0.97
N GLY A 44 1.81 -3.36 0.91
CA GLY A 44 2.66 -3.56 2.09
C GLY A 44 3.00 -2.29 2.89
N ALA A 45 3.16 -1.14 2.24
CA ALA A 45 3.57 0.09 2.92
C ALA A 45 2.48 0.69 3.84
N PRO A 46 1.20 0.78 3.44
CA PRO A 46 0.14 1.33 4.29
C PRO A 46 -0.06 0.59 5.64
N PRO A 47 -0.12 -0.75 5.71
CA PRO A 47 -0.25 -1.43 7.00
C PRO A 47 0.98 -1.27 7.89
N ALA A 48 2.18 -1.13 7.29
CA ALA A 48 3.40 -0.84 8.04
C ALA A 48 3.34 0.57 8.66
N ILE A 49 2.89 1.57 7.90
CA ILE A 49 2.69 2.95 8.39
C ILE A 49 1.66 2.97 9.51
N VAL A 50 0.52 2.30 9.35
CA VAL A 50 -0.53 2.20 10.39
C VAL A 50 0.02 1.54 11.66
N GLY A 51 0.79 0.46 11.51
CA GLY A 51 1.45 -0.21 12.63
C GLY A 51 2.43 0.71 13.37
N TRP A 52 3.27 1.42 12.62
CA TRP A 52 4.24 2.38 13.17
C TRP A 52 3.56 3.54 13.90
N LEU A 53 2.51 4.13 13.31
CA LEU A 53 1.74 5.21 13.95
C LEU A 53 1.09 4.74 15.26
N LYS A 54 0.55 3.52 15.28
CA LYS A 54 -0.05 2.94 16.49
C LYS A 54 1.00 2.69 17.57
N ALA A 55 2.19 2.20 17.19
CA ALA A 55 3.31 2.02 18.11
C ALA A 55 3.82 3.36 18.66
N ARG A 56 3.90 4.39 17.81
CA ARG A 56 4.31 5.75 18.21
C ARG A 56 3.32 6.36 19.21
N LYS A 57 2.01 6.24 18.97
CA LYS A 57 0.98 6.75 19.89
C LYS A 57 1.05 6.09 21.28
N ARG A 58 1.38 4.80 21.36
CA ARG A 58 1.56 4.09 22.64
C ARG A 58 2.81 4.52 23.40
N LYS A 59 3.85 5.04 22.74
CA LYS A 59 5.08 5.52 23.38
C LYS A 59 4.96 6.93 23.96
N VAL A 60 3.97 7.70 23.50
CA VAL A 60 3.77 9.11 23.88
C VAL A 60 2.68 9.26 24.96
N SER A 61 1.87 8.21 25.16
CA SER A 61 0.89 8.10 26.25
C SER A 61 1.50 7.39 27.46
#